data_AF-U1YLM5-F1
#
_entry.id   AF-U1YLM5-F1
#
_cell.length_a   1.000
_cell.length_b   1.000
_cell.length_c   1.000
_cell.angle_alpha   90.00
_cell.angle_beta   90.00
_cell.angle_gamma   90.00
#
_symmetry.space_group_name_H-M   'P 1'
#
loop_
_entity.id
_entity.type
_entity.pdbx_description
1 polymer ?
#
loop_
_entity_poly.entity_id
_entity_poly.type
_entity_poly.pdbx_seq_one_letter_code
_entity_poly.pdbx_strand_id
1 'polypeptide(L)'
;MLKLYIELNKQIVDVQALAVVPAKRASNLPVNDLDIEEDFIFFCFSKFTKTILAIDKLIKSGFYEDALILTRSNYENFINSKAVVINPKMIDHLVEYKLGLINEKKYKFVNKRKSIIANIETNAEIQYINTISKIAKKSKEQDTYRIVYSYLCDITHCNIITSGYYRNGIQYSYELKNEIALYNALLWSVFLNIKFYNVLIVGEIFEYDELEEAVLGLLLNDNIKFVRIIEDEIKRFRKDTDADEEEKNEYERKLKIIMKSITLDE
;
A
#
# COMPACT_ATOMS: atom_id res chain seq x y z
N MET A 1 -15.76 -8.09 7.98
CA MET A 1 -14.61 -8.41 7.12
C MET A 1 -13.30 -7.86 7.72
N LEU A 2 -13.16 -6.55 7.94
CA LEU A 2 -11.89 -5.97 8.42
C LEU A 2 -11.46 -6.35 9.84
N LYS A 3 -12.38 -6.81 10.70
CA LYS A 3 -12.08 -7.10 12.12
C LYS A 3 -10.89 -8.06 12.29
N LEU A 4 -10.82 -9.14 11.49
CA LEU A 4 -9.74 -10.12 11.60
C LEU A 4 -8.38 -9.48 11.28
N TYR A 5 -8.29 -8.74 10.17
CA TYR A 5 -7.08 -8.01 9.78
C TYR A 5 -6.68 -6.97 10.82
N ILE A 6 -7.65 -6.24 11.38
CA ILE A 6 -7.39 -5.24 12.41
C ILE A 6 -6.78 -5.87 13.66
N GLU A 7 -7.36 -6.97 14.14
CA GLU A 7 -6.84 -7.63 15.35
C GLU A 7 -5.45 -8.23 15.11
N LEU A 8 -5.22 -8.86 13.95
CA LEU A 8 -3.90 -9.39 13.61
C LEU A 8 -2.85 -8.27 13.45
N ASN A 9 -3.19 -7.18 12.75
CA ASN A 9 -2.31 -6.02 12.64
C ASN A 9 -1.94 -5.43 14.00
N LYS A 10 -2.90 -5.30 14.92
CA LYS A 10 -2.64 -4.85 16.28
C LYS A 10 -1.67 -5.78 16.99
N GLN A 11 -1.91 -7.10 16.92
CA GLN A 11 -1.03 -8.08 17.56
C GLN A 11 0.41 -7.96 17.05
N ILE A 12 0.61 -7.87 15.73
CA ILE A 12 1.93 -7.68 15.14
C ILE A 12 2.58 -6.37 15.65
N VAL A 13 1.83 -5.26 15.65
CA VAL A 13 2.36 -3.97 16.13
C VAL A 13 2.70 -4.01 17.63
N ASP A 14 1.78 -4.52 18.46
CA ASP A 14 1.90 -4.49 19.92
C ASP A 14 2.99 -5.44 20.43
N VAL A 15 3.22 -6.56 19.74
CA VAL A 15 4.19 -7.59 20.14
C VAL A 15 5.57 -7.37 19.51
N GLN A 16 5.62 -6.87 18.28
CA GLN A 16 6.82 -6.99 17.46
C GLN A 16 7.37 -5.67 16.90
N ALA A 17 6.53 -4.65 16.68
CA ALA A 17 6.96 -3.40 16.05
C ALA A 17 7.76 -2.50 17.01
N LEU A 18 8.96 -2.94 17.39
CA LEU A 18 9.89 -2.20 18.24
C LEU A 18 10.65 -1.15 17.43
N ALA A 19 10.80 0.04 17.98
CA ALA A 19 11.65 1.08 17.41
C ALA A 19 13.08 0.93 17.98
N VAL A 20 13.89 0.11 17.31
CA VAL A 20 15.23 -0.28 17.72
C VAL A 20 16.23 0.86 17.54
N VAL A 21 16.15 1.62 16.45
CA VAL A 21 17.12 2.69 16.13
C VAL A 21 17.10 3.80 17.19
N PRO A 22 15.94 4.37 17.59
CA PRO A 22 15.90 5.34 18.68
C PRO A 22 16.48 4.81 19.99
N ALA A 23 16.17 3.56 20.35
CA ALA A 23 16.64 2.95 21.60
C ALA A 23 18.16 2.74 21.61
N LYS A 24 18.72 2.22 20.50
CA LYS A 24 20.17 2.06 20.32
C LYS A 24 20.89 3.41 20.36
N ARG A 25 20.37 4.43 19.67
CA ARG A 25 20.95 5.80 19.69
C ARG A 25 20.92 6.42 21.08
N ALA A 26 19.82 6.28 21.83
CA ALA A 26 19.74 6.77 23.20
C ALA A 26 20.76 6.11 24.14
N SER A 27 21.13 4.87 23.83
CA SER A 27 22.10 4.06 24.59
C SER A 27 23.53 4.13 24.05
N ASN A 28 23.80 4.99 23.05
CA ASN A 28 25.09 5.07 22.33
C ASN A 28 25.56 3.72 21.76
N LEU A 29 24.63 2.85 21.39
CA LEU A 29 24.92 1.57 20.73
C LEU A 29 25.04 1.77 19.21
N PRO A 30 25.87 0.95 18.53
CA PRO A 30 25.96 1.00 17.08
C PRO A 30 24.63 0.63 16.43
N VAL A 31 24.25 1.37 15.39
CA VAL A 31 23.09 1.12 14.53
C VAL A 31 23.63 0.63 13.20
N ASN A 32 23.13 -0.51 12.72
CA ASN A 32 23.45 -1.03 11.39
C ASN A 32 22.31 -0.73 10.39
N ASP A 33 22.52 -1.06 9.11
CA ASP A 33 21.54 -0.78 8.07
C ASP A 33 20.23 -1.58 8.26
N LEU A 34 20.33 -2.83 8.70
CA LEU A 34 19.18 -3.70 8.98
C LEU A 34 18.25 -3.10 10.06
N ASP A 35 18.84 -2.54 11.14
CA ASP A 35 18.08 -1.86 12.19
C ASP A 35 17.21 -0.72 11.61
N ILE A 36 17.74 0.02 10.64
CA ILE A 36 17.04 1.16 10.02
C ILE A 36 15.95 0.66 9.06
N GLU A 37 16.24 -0.40 8.31
CA GLU A 37 15.32 -1.02 7.37
C GLU A 37 14.09 -1.59 8.09
N GLU A 38 14.30 -2.39 9.15
CA GLU A 38 13.23 -2.98 9.96
C GLU A 38 12.41 -1.92 10.69
N ASP A 39 13.06 -0.93 11.34
CA ASP A 39 12.35 0.20 11.98
C ASP A 39 11.47 0.94 10.98
N PHE A 40 11.96 1.14 9.75
CA PHE A 40 11.18 1.81 8.70
C PHE A 40 10.00 0.96 8.24
N ILE A 41 10.19 -0.36 8.07
CA ILE A 41 9.11 -1.28 7.70
C ILE A 41 8.03 -1.30 8.79
N PHE A 42 8.41 -1.41 10.07
CA PHE A 42 7.48 -1.37 11.19
C PHE A 42 6.83 0.00 11.39
N PHE A 43 7.52 1.10 11.10
CA PHE A 43 6.92 2.43 11.05
C PHE A 43 5.82 2.49 9.98
N CYS A 44 6.10 2.02 8.76
CA CYS A 44 5.13 1.95 7.69
C CYS A 44 3.95 1.05 8.04
N PHE A 45 4.19 -0.11 8.65
CA PHE A 45 3.13 -1.05 9.05
C PHE A 45 2.28 -0.51 10.22
N SER A 46 2.90 0.17 11.18
CA SER A 46 2.18 0.84 12.27
C SER A 46 1.28 1.96 11.75
N LYS A 47 1.77 2.77 10.80
CA LYS A 47 0.97 3.80 10.14
C LYS A 47 -0.15 3.19 9.29
N PHE A 48 0.13 2.10 8.57
CA PHE A 48 -0.86 1.34 7.82
C PHE A 48 -1.99 0.83 8.74
N THR A 49 -1.63 0.22 9.87
CA THR A 49 -2.57 -0.28 10.88
C THR A 49 -3.47 0.83 11.42
N LYS A 50 -2.87 1.98 11.76
CA LYS A 50 -3.62 3.15 12.22
C LYS A 50 -4.60 3.68 11.17
N THR A 51 -4.22 3.66 9.89
CA THR A 51 -5.11 4.04 8.79
C THR A 51 -6.25 3.04 8.60
N ILE A 52 -6.00 1.73 8.69
CA ILE A 52 -7.08 0.71 8.67
C ILE A 52 -8.07 0.91 9.83
N LEU A 53 -7.59 1.25 11.03
CA LEU A 53 -8.46 1.60 12.15
C LEU A 53 -9.33 2.84 11.87
N ALA A 54 -8.78 3.84 11.19
CA ALA A 54 -9.53 5.02 10.77
C ALA A 54 -10.60 4.67 9.72
N ILE A 55 -10.24 3.85 8.72
CA ILE A 55 -11.16 3.33 7.70
C ILE A 55 -12.34 2.60 8.35
N ASP A 56 -12.10 1.69 9.29
CA ASP A 56 -13.17 0.96 10.00
C ASP A 56 -14.12 1.91 10.76
N LYS A 57 -13.58 2.95 11.40
CA LYS A 57 -14.40 3.98 12.08
C LYS A 57 -15.23 4.80 11.10
N LEU A 58 -14.66 5.19 9.96
CA LEU A 58 -15.36 5.94 8.92
C LEU A 58 -16.49 5.12 8.29
N ILE A 59 -16.23 3.85 7.99
CA ILE A 59 -17.25 2.90 7.52
C ILE A 59 -18.38 2.79 8.54
N LYS A 60 -18.08 2.58 9.82
CA LYS A 60 -19.12 2.50 10.87
C LYS A 60 -19.94 3.78 11.02
N SER A 61 -19.35 4.92 10.64
CA SER A 61 -20.00 6.23 10.70
C SER A 61 -20.72 6.61 9.41
N GLY A 62 -20.62 5.80 8.35
CA GLY A 62 -21.25 6.05 7.05
C GLY A 62 -20.44 6.92 6.08
N PHE A 63 -19.18 7.26 6.39
CA PHE A 63 -18.29 8.05 5.54
C PHE A 63 -17.48 7.13 4.61
N TYR A 64 -18.15 6.53 3.63
CA TYR A 64 -17.57 5.45 2.81
C TYR A 64 -16.54 5.97 1.80
N GLU A 65 -16.75 7.16 1.26
CA GLU A 65 -15.89 7.81 0.29
C GLU A 65 -14.58 8.23 0.95
N ASP A 66 -14.64 8.82 2.15
CA ASP A 66 -13.45 9.13 2.95
C ASP A 66 -12.67 7.87 3.34
N ALA A 67 -13.39 6.80 3.70
CA ALA A 67 -12.78 5.51 3.96
C ALA A 67 -12.04 4.97 2.71
N LEU A 68 -12.63 5.10 1.53
CA LEU A 68 -12.00 4.73 0.26
C LEU A 68 -10.77 5.59 -0.03
N ILE A 69 -10.84 6.91 0.13
CA ILE A 69 -9.71 7.83 -0.06
C ILE A 69 -8.51 7.42 0.80
N LEU A 70 -8.74 7.04 2.06
CA LEU A 70 -7.67 6.64 2.98
C LEU A 70 -6.92 5.36 2.54
N THR A 71 -7.53 4.50 1.71
CA THR A 71 -6.84 3.30 1.20
C THR A 71 -5.60 3.66 0.36
N ARG A 72 -5.54 4.86 -0.23
CA ARG A 72 -4.33 5.38 -0.91
C ARG A 72 -3.12 5.46 0.03
N SER A 73 -3.33 5.93 1.28
CA SER A 73 -2.24 5.98 2.26
C SER A 73 -1.74 4.58 2.63
N ASN A 74 -2.61 3.58 2.62
CA ASN A 74 -2.22 2.19 2.88
C ASN A 74 -1.38 1.62 1.74
N TYR A 75 -1.73 1.93 0.49
CA TYR A 75 -0.88 1.60 -0.65
C TYR A 75 0.52 2.22 -0.52
N GLU A 76 0.61 3.50 -0.17
CA GLU A 76 1.90 4.19 -0.03
C GLU A 76 2.78 3.59 1.07
N ASN A 77 2.20 3.15 2.19
CA ASN A 77 2.96 2.46 3.23
C ASN A 77 3.45 1.09 2.73
N PHE A 78 2.56 0.30 2.12
CA PHE A 78 2.89 -0.99 1.53
C PHE A 78 4.04 -0.90 0.52
N ILE A 79 3.95 0.03 -0.44
CA ILE A 79 4.91 0.10 -1.55
C ILE A 79 6.30 0.55 -1.08
N ASN A 80 6.35 1.42 -0.07
CA ASN A 80 7.60 1.86 0.54
C ASN A 80 8.28 0.71 1.28
N SER A 81 7.55 -0.05 2.10
CA SER A 81 8.09 -1.24 2.78
C SER A 81 8.58 -2.29 1.77
N LYS A 82 7.77 -2.60 0.74
CA LYS A 82 8.16 -3.56 -0.30
C LYS A 82 9.42 -3.12 -1.06
N ALA A 83 9.59 -1.82 -1.29
CA ALA A 83 10.77 -1.29 -1.95
C ALA A 83 12.05 -1.50 -1.14
N VAL A 84 11.98 -1.40 0.20
CA VAL A 84 13.10 -1.68 1.10
C VAL A 84 13.42 -3.18 1.12
N VAL A 85 12.42 -4.04 1.30
CA VAL A 85 12.61 -5.50 1.30
C VAL A 85 13.26 -6.01 -0.01
N ILE A 86 12.83 -5.49 -1.17
CA ILE A 86 13.39 -5.91 -2.47
C ILE A 86 14.77 -5.29 -2.76
N ASN A 87 15.01 -4.08 -2.25
CA ASN A 87 16.23 -3.35 -2.49
C ASN A 87 16.57 -2.50 -1.24
N PRO A 88 17.36 -3.05 -0.30
CA PRO A 88 17.75 -2.41 0.95
C PRO A 88 18.20 -0.94 0.80
N LYS A 89 18.95 -0.64 -0.27
CA LYS A 89 19.41 0.73 -0.61
C LYS A 89 18.28 1.74 -0.85
N MET A 90 17.03 1.31 -0.98
CA MET A 90 15.88 2.21 -1.01
C MET A 90 15.71 2.98 0.30
N ILE A 91 16.25 2.47 1.41
CA ILE A 91 16.22 3.16 2.70
C ILE A 91 16.87 4.54 2.62
N ASP A 92 17.96 4.68 1.86
CA ASP A 92 18.60 5.97 1.62
C ASP A 92 17.63 6.97 0.97
N HIS A 93 16.88 6.52 -0.03
CA HIS A 93 15.91 7.35 -0.73
C HIS A 93 14.68 7.69 0.12
N LEU A 94 14.24 6.76 0.96
CA LEU A 94 13.02 6.94 1.73
C LEU A 94 13.25 7.69 3.06
N VAL A 95 14.47 7.60 3.59
CA VAL A 95 14.85 8.14 4.91
C VAL A 95 16.02 9.12 4.80
N GLU A 96 17.25 8.66 4.52
CA GLU A 96 18.47 9.48 4.68
C GLU A 96 18.47 10.73 3.79
N TYR A 97 18.25 10.57 2.48
CA TYR A 97 18.21 11.69 1.54
C TYR A 97 17.05 12.62 1.87
N LYS A 98 15.89 12.08 2.27
CA LYS A 98 14.73 12.90 2.62
C LYS A 98 15.00 13.75 3.85
N LEU A 99 15.62 13.20 4.90
CA LEU A 99 16.01 13.92 6.10
C LEU A 99 17.12 14.93 5.81
N GLY A 100 18.13 14.54 5.04
CA GLY A 100 19.26 15.41 4.71
C GLY A 100 18.92 16.55 3.75
N LEU A 101 17.79 16.46 3.02
CA LEU A 101 17.22 17.56 2.24
C LEU A 101 16.46 18.59 3.10
N ILE A 102 16.03 18.24 4.32
CA ILE A 102 15.34 19.18 5.22
C ILE A 102 16.31 20.30 5.56
N ASN A 103 15.96 21.53 5.16
CA ASN A 103 16.81 22.72 5.28
C ASN A 103 18.21 22.55 4.68
N GLU A 104 18.34 21.67 3.67
CA GLU A 104 19.61 21.37 2.99
C GLU A 104 20.75 21.04 3.98
N LYS A 105 20.48 20.19 4.97
CA LYS A 105 21.45 19.82 6.01
C LYS A 105 22.64 19.01 5.48
N LYS A 106 22.37 18.06 4.58
CA LYS A 106 23.38 17.14 4.00
C LYS A 106 23.31 17.06 2.49
N TYR A 107 22.10 17.22 1.94
CA TYR A 107 21.85 17.16 0.50
C TYR A 107 21.12 18.40 0.05
N LYS A 108 21.37 18.81 -1.19
CA LYS A 108 20.64 19.90 -1.86
C LYS A 108 20.16 19.45 -3.23
N PHE A 109 19.06 20.03 -3.71
CA PHE A 109 18.60 19.77 -5.08
C PHE A 109 19.47 20.49 -6.10
N VAL A 110 20.10 19.74 -7.00
CA VAL A 110 20.77 20.29 -8.19
C VAL A 110 19.76 20.48 -9.31
N ASN A 111 18.82 19.53 -9.47
CA ASN A 111 17.75 19.61 -10.44
C ASN A 111 16.46 18.99 -9.92
N LYS A 112 15.51 19.83 -9.50
CA LYS A 112 14.21 19.36 -8.97
C LYS A 112 13.40 18.58 -10.01
N ARG A 113 13.40 19.00 -11.28
CA ARG A 113 12.62 18.35 -12.35
C ARG A 113 13.12 16.93 -12.66
N LYS A 114 14.43 16.74 -12.63
CA LYS A 114 15.06 15.43 -12.85
C LYS A 114 15.23 14.63 -11.55
N SER A 115 14.83 15.17 -10.40
CA SER A 115 15.09 14.59 -9.08
C SER A 115 16.58 14.29 -8.85
N ILE A 116 17.47 15.24 -9.16
CA ILE A 116 18.91 15.11 -8.90
C ILE A 116 19.25 15.92 -7.65
N ILE A 117 19.89 15.26 -6.69
CA ILE A 117 20.42 15.87 -5.46
C ILE A 117 21.93 15.73 -5.44
N ALA A 118 22.63 16.57 -4.68
CA ALA A 118 24.05 16.40 -4.42
C ALA A 118 24.33 16.45 -2.93
N ASN A 119 25.30 15.64 -2.48
CA ASN A 119 25.89 15.80 -1.15
C ASN A 119 26.61 17.16 -1.10
N ILE A 120 26.40 17.91 -0.02
CA ILE A 120 26.90 19.29 0.10
C ILE A 120 28.42 19.34 0.27
N GLU A 121 29.00 18.35 0.94
CA GLU A 121 30.43 18.28 1.22
C GLU A 121 31.21 17.77 0.00
N THR A 122 30.72 16.71 -0.64
CA THR A 122 31.46 16.04 -1.73
C THR A 122 31.05 16.51 -3.12
N ASN A 123 29.93 17.23 -3.25
CA ASN A 123 29.26 17.54 -4.52
C ASN A 123 28.92 16.31 -5.39
N ALA A 124 28.94 15.10 -4.82
CA ALA A 124 28.55 13.89 -5.54
C ALA A 124 27.05 13.91 -5.86
N GLU A 125 26.70 13.82 -7.15
CA GLU A 125 25.32 13.80 -7.61
C GLU A 125 24.67 12.41 -7.47
N ILE A 126 23.41 12.41 -7.05
CA ILE A 126 22.61 11.23 -6.79
C ILE A 126 21.25 11.39 -7.48
N GLN A 127 20.84 10.36 -8.22
CA GLN A 127 19.51 10.28 -8.78
C GLN A 127 18.50 9.91 -7.68
N TYR A 128 17.82 10.92 -7.13
CA TYR A 128 16.86 10.76 -6.05
C TYR A 128 15.55 10.13 -6.55
N ILE A 129 15.06 9.13 -5.83
CA ILE A 129 13.79 8.44 -6.07
C ILE A 129 12.79 8.94 -5.05
N ASN A 130 11.81 9.74 -5.50
CA ASN A 130 10.85 10.40 -4.61
C ASN A 130 9.40 10.35 -5.10
N THR A 131 9.12 9.59 -6.17
CA THR A 131 7.76 9.43 -6.71
C THR A 131 7.30 7.99 -6.56
N ILE A 132 6.02 7.80 -6.23
CA ILE A 132 5.43 6.47 -6.06
C ILE A 132 5.59 5.61 -7.32
N SER A 133 5.50 6.19 -8.53
CA SER A 133 5.77 5.46 -9.78
C SER A 133 7.17 4.86 -9.85
N LYS A 134 8.20 5.64 -9.48
CA LYS A 134 9.59 5.16 -9.48
C LYS A 134 9.82 4.13 -8.38
N ILE A 135 9.19 4.31 -7.21
CA ILE A 135 9.25 3.36 -6.09
C ILE A 135 8.60 2.03 -6.51
N ALA A 136 7.41 2.08 -7.11
CA ALA A 136 6.71 0.90 -7.64
C ALA A 136 7.54 0.13 -8.68
N LYS A 137 8.28 0.85 -9.53
CA LYS A 137 9.23 0.22 -10.46
C LYS A 137 10.37 -0.50 -9.73
N LYS A 138 10.87 0.06 -8.63
CA LYS A 138 11.94 -0.56 -7.83
C LYS A 138 11.42 -1.74 -7.00
N SER A 139 10.16 -1.72 -6.60
CA SER A 139 9.50 -2.78 -5.83
C SER A 139 8.80 -3.83 -6.71
N LYS A 140 9.01 -3.82 -8.04
CA LYS A 140 8.38 -4.75 -9.00
C LYS A 140 6.83 -4.76 -8.95
N GLU A 141 6.22 -3.60 -8.75
CA GLU A 141 4.76 -3.42 -8.60
C GLU A 141 4.19 -2.41 -9.62
N GLN A 142 4.80 -2.33 -10.82
CA GLN A 142 4.38 -1.38 -11.86
C GLN A 142 2.92 -1.58 -12.29
N ASP A 143 2.45 -2.82 -12.38
CA ASP A 143 1.07 -3.11 -12.79
C ASP A 143 0.07 -2.72 -11.72
N THR A 144 0.34 -3.08 -10.45
CA THR A 144 -0.49 -2.66 -9.32
C THR A 144 -0.49 -1.13 -9.18
N TYR A 145 0.65 -0.46 -9.41
CA TYR A 145 0.70 1.00 -9.48
C TYR A 145 -0.22 1.55 -10.56
N ARG A 146 -0.09 1.05 -11.79
CA ARG A 146 -0.85 1.54 -12.94
C ARG A 146 -2.35 1.36 -12.75
N ILE A 147 -2.78 0.24 -12.18
CA ILE A 147 -4.20 -0.10 -12.05
C ILE A 147 -4.77 0.46 -10.73
N VAL A 148 -4.20 0.04 -9.60
CA VAL A 148 -4.76 0.32 -8.27
C VAL A 148 -4.43 1.74 -7.85
N TYR A 149 -3.14 2.13 -7.86
CA TYR A 149 -2.76 3.44 -7.33
C TYR A 149 -3.27 4.60 -8.19
N SER A 150 -3.34 4.44 -9.52
CA SER A 150 -3.98 5.43 -10.40
C SER A 150 -5.46 5.61 -10.05
N TYR A 151 -6.20 4.52 -9.90
CA TYR A 151 -7.60 4.56 -9.47
C TYR A 151 -7.74 5.26 -8.11
N LEU A 152 -6.92 4.92 -7.12
CA LEU A 152 -6.96 5.56 -5.79
C LEU A 152 -6.60 7.06 -5.85
N CYS A 153 -5.71 7.46 -6.76
CA CYS A 153 -5.44 8.87 -7.03
C CYS A 153 -6.66 9.59 -7.60
N ASP A 154 -7.37 8.99 -8.56
CA ASP A 154 -8.59 9.57 -9.14
C ASP A 154 -9.68 9.79 -8.08
N ILE A 155 -9.80 8.87 -7.12
CA ILE A 155 -10.74 9.02 -6.00
C ILE A 155 -10.30 10.12 -5.02
N THR A 156 -9.00 10.27 -4.80
CA THR A 156 -8.46 11.23 -3.81
C THR A 156 -8.43 12.66 -4.35
N HIS A 157 -8.11 12.83 -5.63
CA HIS A 157 -8.06 14.14 -6.26
C HIS A 157 -9.46 14.61 -6.65
N CYS A 158 -9.63 15.92 -6.80
CA CYS A 158 -10.85 16.48 -7.36
C CYS A 158 -10.96 16.08 -8.84
N ASN A 159 -11.61 14.95 -9.10
CA ASN A 159 -11.85 14.41 -10.43
C ASN A 159 -13.37 14.32 -10.66
N ILE A 160 -13.87 15.03 -11.66
CA ILE A 160 -15.33 15.07 -11.93
C ILE A 160 -15.90 13.69 -12.29
N ILE A 161 -15.06 12.77 -12.77
CA ILE A 161 -15.49 11.39 -13.07
C ILE A 161 -15.91 10.66 -11.78
N THR A 162 -15.28 10.97 -10.64
CA THR A 162 -15.59 10.35 -9.35
C THR A 162 -16.74 11.04 -8.62
N SER A 163 -17.34 12.09 -9.21
CA SER A 163 -18.55 12.75 -8.71
C SER A 163 -19.72 11.79 -8.48
N GLY A 164 -19.77 10.65 -9.19
CA GLY A 164 -20.81 9.63 -9.02
C GLY A 164 -20.89 9.08 -7.60
N TYR A 165 -19.79 9.09 -6.83
CA TYR A 165 -19.80 8.69 -5.43
C TYR A 165 -20.60 9.65 -4.53
N TYR A 166 -20.76 10.91 -4.96
CA TYR A 166 -21.39 11.97 -4.18
C TYR A 166 -22.74 12.43 -4.76
N ARG A 167 -23.28 11.72 -5.76
CA ARG A 167 -24.51 12.11 -6.45
C ARG A 167 -25.66 11.15 -6.16
N ASN A 168 -26.81 11.71 -5.76
CA ASN A 168 -28.09 11.03 -5.74
C ASN A 168 -28.94 11.54 -6.91
N GLY A 169 -28.93 10.80 -8.03
CA GLY A 169 -29.50 11.26 -9.29
C GLY A 169 -28.78 12.51 -9.81
N ILE A 170 -29.50 13.64 -9.88
CA ILE A 170 -28.96 14.92 -10.38
C ILE A 170 -28.39 15.83 -9.28
N GLN A 171 -28.54 15.47 -8.00
CA GLN A 171 -28.12 16.31 -6.87
C GLN A 171 -26.87 15.75 -6.19
N TYR A 172 -25.98 16.64 -5.77
CA TYR A 172 -24.89 16.28 -4.85
C TYR A 172 -25.41 16.13 -3.42
N SER A 173 -24.88 15.16 -2.68
CA SER A 173 -25.20 14.97 -1.27
C SER A 173 -23.97 14.51 -0.50
N TYR A 174 -23.72 15.17 0.63
CA TYR A 174 -22.70 14.77 1.61
C TYR A 174 -23.22 13.73 2.62
N GLU A 175 -24.52 13.44 2.59
CA GLU A 175 -25.16 12.41 3.43
C GLU A 175 -25.34 11.08 2.68
N LEU A 176 -25.02 11.07 1.38
CA LEU A 176 -25.12 9.87 0.56
C LEU A 176 -24.20 8.79 1.10
N LYS A 177 -24.75 7.59 1.28
CA LYS A 177 -24.01 6.39 1.65
C LYS A 177 -23.83 5.54 0.41
N ASN A 178 -22.78 5.80 -0.37
CA ASN A 178 -22.57 5.09 -1.62
C ASN A 178 -22.06 3.66 -1.37
N GLU A 179 -22.87 2.65 -1.66
CA GLU A 179 -22.49 1.25 -1.42
C GLU A 179 -21.27 0.81 -2.26
N ILE A 180 -21.09 1.38 -3.46
CA ILE A 180 -19.91 1.09 -4.29
C ILE A 180 -18.65 1.62 -3.60
N ALA A 181 -18.71 2.81 -2.98
CA ALA A 181 -17.59 3.32 -2.17
C ALA A 181 -17.29 2.39 -0.99
N LEU A 182 -18.32 1.89 -0.29
CA LEU A 182 -18.17 0.94 0.81
C LEU A 182 -17.47 -0.35 0.34
N TYR A 183 -17.96 -0.97 -0.73
CA TYR A 183 -17.38 -2.21 -1.25
C TYR A 183 -15.93 -2.01 -1.70
N ASN A 184 -15.63 -0.89 -2.38
CA ASN A 184 -14.26 -0.58 -2.78
C ASN A 184 -13.35 -0.32 -1.57
N ALA A 185 -13.82 0.39 -0.53
CA ALA A 185 -13.05 0.63 0.68
C ALA A 185 -12.70 -0.69 1.38
N LEU A 186 -13.65 -1.61 1.48
CA LEU A 186 -13.44 -2.95 2.04
C LEU A 186 -12.47 -3.76 1.18
N LEU A 187 -12.71 -3.82 -0.14
CA LEU A 187 -11.88 -4.56 -1.10
C LEU A 187 -10.42 -4.13 -1.03
N TRP A 188 -10.15 -2.82 -1.17
CA TRP A 188 -8.79 -2.31 -1.18
C TRP A 188 -8.11 -2.43 0.17
N SER A 189 -8.85 -2.26 1.27
CA SER A 189 -8.30 -2.50 2.60
C SER A 189 -7.83 -3.94 2.75
N VAL A 190 -8.65 -4.91 2.35
CA VAL A 190 -8.31 -6.34 2.44
C VAL A 190 -7.13 -6.69 1.51
N PHE A 191 -7.21 -6.28 0.24
CA PHE A 191 -6.15 -6.51 -0.74
C PHE A 191 -4.80 -5.96 -0.26
N LEU A 192 -4.78 -4.73 0.27
CA LEU A 192 -3.56 -4.11 0.75
C LEU A 192 -3.01 -4.77 2.02
N ASN A 193 -3.86 -5.31 2.90
CA ASN A 193 -3.39 -6.10 4.04
C ASN A 193 -2.67 -7.36 3.58
N ILE A 194 -3.28 -8.13 2.66
CA ILE A 194 -2.66 -9.32 2.06
C ILE A 194 -1.30 -8.97 1.45
N LYS A 195 -1.23 -7.89 0.67
CA LYS A 195 0.00 -7.43 0.03
C LYS A 195 1.07 -7.01 1.05
N PHE A 196 0.68 -6.36 2.15
CA PHE A 196 1.63 -5.98 3.20
C PHE A 196 2.10 -7.21 4.00
N TYR A 197 1.22 -8.13 4.35
CA TYR A 197 1.61 -9.39 4.99
C TYR A 197 2.64 -10.16 4.18
N ASN A 198 2.47 -10.25 2.87
CA ASN A 198 3.50 -10.83 1.99
C ASN A 198 4.84 -10.10 2.09
N VAL A 199 4.86 -8.79 2.30
CA VAL A 199 6.11 -8.03 2.53
C VAL A 199 6.75 -8.42 3.85
N LEU A 200 5.97 -8.60 4.92
CA LEU A 200 6.49 -9.02 6.21
C LEU A 200 7.07 -10.43 6.17
N ILE A 201 6.38 -11.37 5.49
CA ILE A 201 6.85 -12.74 5.29
C ILE A 201 8.12 -12.78 4.45
N VAL A 202 8.10 -12.17 3.25
CA VAL A 202 9.26 -12.20 2.33
C VAL A 202 10.46 -11.45 2.88
N GLY A 203 10.23 -10.43 3.71
CA GLY A 203 11.28 -9.71 4.40
C GLY A 203 11.83 -10.43 5.64
N GLU A 204 11.34 -11.65 5.94
CA GLU A 204 11.72 -12.41 7.14
C GLU A 204 11.59 -11.57 8.42
N ILE A 205 10.56 -10.73 8.47
CA ILE A 205 10.40 -9.71 9.51
C ILE A 205 9.92 -10.34 10.83
N PHE A 206 9.35 -11.55 10.82
CA PHE A 206 8.79 -12.19 12.00
C PHE A 206 9.87 -12.83 12.90
N GLU A 207 9.88 -12.46 14.18
CA GLU A 207 10.70 -13.07 15.23
C GLU A 207 9.92 -14.13 16.02
N TYR A 208 8.59 -14.15 15.89
CA TYR A 208 7.69 -15.04 16.60
C TYR A 208 6.93 -15.94 15.61
N ASP A 209 7.27 -17.23 15.58
CA ASP A 209 6.69 -18.23 14.67
C ASP A 209 5.15 -18.24 14.71
N GLU A 210 4.54 -18.08 15.88
CA GLU A 210 3.08 -18.08 16.06
C GLU A 210 2.39 -16.93 15.29
N LEU A 211 3.01 -15.76 15.23
CA LEU A 211 2.49 -14.62 14.46
C LEU A 211 2.67 -14.84 12.96
N GLU A 212 3.79 -15.41 12.56
CA GLU A 212 4.05 -15.79 11.18
C GLU A 212 3.02 -16.81 10.69
N GLU A 213 2.79 -17.88 11.45
CA GLU A 213 1.79 -18.91 11.15
C GLU A 213 0.37 -18.32 11.05
N ALA A 214 0.01 -17.40 11.94
CA ALA A 214 -1.29 -16.72 11.88
C ALA A 214 -1.46 -15.90 10.59
N VAL A 215 -0.40 -15.22 10.16
CA VAL A 215 -0.38 -14.47 8.89
C VAL A 215 -0.47 -15.42 7.70
N LEU A 216 0.33 -16.49 7.67
CA LEU A 216 0.32 -17.50 6.61
C LEU A 216 -1.05 -18.18 6.49
N GLY A 217 -1.67 -18.56 7.62
CA GLY A 217 -3.00 -19.15 7.66
C GLY A 217 -4.07 -18.22 7.10
N LEU A 218 -3.95 -16.91 7.34
CA LEU A 218 -4.85 -15.91 6.77
C LEU A 218 -4.63 -15.74 5.27
N LEU A 219 -3.37 -15.63 4.83
CA LEU A 219 -3.01 -15.51 3.41
C LEU A 219 -3.52 -16.69 2.60
N LEU A 220 -3.33 -17.92 3.08
CA LEU A 220 -3.82 -19.13 2.42
C LEU A 220 -5.34 -19.10 2.26
N ASN A 221 -6.07 -18.81 3.34
CA ASN A 221 -7.53 -18.80 3.31
C ASN A 221 -8.11 -17.70 2.42
N ASP A 222 -7.61 -16.47 2.54
CA ASP A 222 -8.21 -15.33 1.88
C ASP A 222 -7.72 -15.18 0.43
N ASN A 223 -6.49 -15.55 0.08
CA ASN A 223 -6.08 -15.63 -1.34
C ASN A 223 -6.94 -16.62 -2.12
N ILE A 224 -7.25 -17.79 -1.53
CA ILE A 224 -8.17 -18.76 -2.15
C ILE A 224 -9.55 -18.14 -2.37
N LYS A 225 -10.07 -17.37 -1.41
CA LYS A 225 -11.36 -16.68 -1.56
C LYS A 225 -11.30 -15.62 -2.65
N PHE A 226 -10.24 -14.82 -2.72
CA PHE A 226 -10.07 -13.79 -3.76
C PHE A 226 -9.99 -14.39 -5.15
N VAL A 227 -9.18 -15.43 -5.33
CA VAL A 227 -9.08 -16.15 -6.61
C VAL A 227 -10.45 -16.67 -7.01
N ARG A 228 -11.19 -17.31 -6.10
CA ARG A 228 -12.56 -17.80 -6.38
C ARG A 228 -13.53 -16.66 -6.76
N ILE A 229 -13.48 -15.53 -6.06
CA ILE A 229 -14.32 -14.36 -6.38
C ILE A 229 -14.03 -13.87 -7.80
N ILE A 230 -12.75 -13.74 -8.15
CA ILE A 230 -12.34 -13.30 -9.49
C ILE A 230 -12.76 -14.32 -10.56
N GLU A 231 -12.54 -15.61 -10.31
CA GLU A 231 -12.97 -16.68 -11.21
C GLU A 231 -14.48 -16.68 -11.44
N ASP A 232 -15.27 -16.51 -10.39
CA ASP A 232 -16.73 -16.47 -10.47
C ASP A 232 -17.25 -15.20 -11.15
N GLU A 233 -16.54 -14.09 -11.03
CA GLU A 233 -16.82 -12.86 -11.77
C GLU A 233 -16.51 -13.02 -13.26
N ILE A 234 -15.37 -13.60 -13.61
CA ILE A 234 -15.03 -13.93 -15.01
C ILE A 234 -16.11 -14.84 -15.61
N LYS A 235 -16.54 -15.88 -14.87
CA LYS A 235 -17.62 -16.79 -15.32
C LYS A 235 -18.94 -16.06 -15.53
N ARG A 236 -19.30 -15.11 -14.65
CA ARG A 236 -20.51 -14.30 -14.79
C ARG A 236 -20.43 -13.41 -16.01
N PHE A 237 -19.34 -12.66 -16.17
CA PHE A 237 -19.17 -11.72 -17.26
C PHE A 237 -19.09 -12.40 -18.64
N ARG A 238 -18.54 -13.62 -18.71
CA ARG A 238 -18.57 -14.44 -19.94
C ARG A 238 -19.97 -14.94 -20.32
N LYS A 239 -20.87 -15.08 -19.35
CA LYS A 239 -22.26 -15.51 -19.58
C LYS A 239 -23.18 -14.34 -19.95
N ASP A 240 -22.72 -13.11 -19.74
CA ASP A 240 -23.46 -11.92 -20.13
C ASP A 240 -23.50 -11.82 -21.66
N THR A 241 -24.68 -11.93 -22.26
CA THR A 241 -24.84 -11.92 -23.73
C THR A 241 -24.78 -10.53 -24.34
N ASP A 242 -24.86 -9.48 -23.52
CA ASP A 242 -25.13 -8.13 -24.00
C ASP A 242 -23.87 -7.25 -24.14
N ALA A 243 -22.74 -7.68 -23.58
CA ALA A 243 -21.46 -6.96 -23.68
C ALA A 243 -20.64 -7.37 -24.93
N ASP A 244 -19.97 -6.39 -25.53
CA ASP A 244 -19.09 -6.55 -26.69
C ASP A 244 -17.89 -7.48 -26.39
N GLU A 245 -17.44 -8.25 -27.39
CA GLU A 245 -16.35 -9.23 -27.20
C GLU A 245 -15.02 -8.55 -26.86
N GLU A 246 -14.74 -7.37 -27.40
CA GLU A 246 -13.49 -6.65 -27.14
C GLU A 246 -13.44 -6.13 -25.69
N GLU A 247 -14.57 -5.58 -25.21
CA GLU A 247 -14.72 -5.12 -23.83
C GLU A 247 -14.61 -6.27 -22.82
N LYS A 248 -15.22 -7.43 -23.13
CA LYS A 248 -15.09 -8.66 -22.34
C LYS A 248 -13.64 -9.12 -22.24
N ASN A 249 -12.92 -9.13 -23.36
CA ASN A 249 -11.53 -9.57 -23.41
C ASN A 249 -10.61 -8.64 -22.59
N GLU A 250 -10.82 -7.33 -22.67
CA GLU A 250 -10.04 -6.36 -21.90
C GLU A 250 -10.36 -6.41 -20.39
N TYR A 251 -11.63 -6.59 -20.02
CA TYR A 251 -12.03 -6.76 -18.63
C TYR A 251 -11.44 -8.04 -18.02
N GLU A 252 -11.51 -9.16 -18.75
CA GLU A 252 -10.90 -10.42 -18.33
C GLU A 252 -9.37 -10.30 -18.21
N ARG A 253 -8.71 -9.59 -19.14
CA ARG A 253 -7.27 -9.34 -19.06
C ARG A 253 -6.90 -8.58 -17.78
N LYS A 254 -7.67 -7.54 -17.43
CA LYS A 254 -7.47 -6.78 -16.18
C LYS A 254 -7.67 -7.66 -14.93
N LEU A 255 -8.72 -8.48 -14.91
CA LEU A 255 -8.98 -9.41 -13.81
C LEU A 255 -7.87 -10.46 -13.65
N LYS A 256 -7.31 -10.98 -14.75
CA LYS A 256 -6.16 -11.90 -14.71
C LYS A 256 -4.90 -11.24 -14.15
N ILE A 257 -4.65 -9.96 -14.48
CA ILE A 257 -3.53 -9.20 -13.90
C ILE A 257 -3.72 -9.04 -12.38
N ILE A 258 -4.94 -8.71 -11.94
CA ILE A 258 -5.28 -8.62 -10.51
C ILE A 258 -5.08 -9.98 -9.84
N MET A 259 -5.58 -11.07 -10.43
CA MET A 259 -5.42 -12.42 -9.89
C MET A 259 -3.95 -12.80 -9.73
N LYS A 260 -3.13 -12.55 -10.77
CA LYS A 260 -1.68 -12.77 -10.72
C LYS A 260 -1.01 -11.94 -9.62
N SER A 261 -1.49 -10.73 -9.36
CA SER A 261 -0.92 -9.87 -8.32
C SER A 261 -1.26 -10.30 -6.88
N ILE A 262 -2.26 -11.18 -6.72
CA ILE A 262 -2.76 -11.73 -5.44
C ILE A 262 -2.10 -13.08 -5.16
N THR A 263 -2.01 -13.95 -6.17
CA THR A 263 -1.26 -15.20 -6.08
C THR A 263 0.23 -14.88 -5.94
N LEU A 264 0.93 -15.54 -5.03
CA LEU A 264 2.39 -15.42 -4.90
C LEU A 264 3.02 -15.59 -6.28
N ASP A 265 3.87 -14.65 -6.69
CA ASP A 265 4.78 -14.87 -7.82
C ASP A 265 5.64 -16.09 -7.43
N GLU A 266 5.47 -17.21 -8.16
CA GLU A 266 6.52 -18.22 -8.27
C GLU A 266 7.75 -17.63 -8.99
#